data_AF-A0A8U7N7L7-F1
#
_entry.id   AF-A0A8U7N7L7-F1
#
_cell.length_a   1.000
_cell.length_b   1.000
_cell.length_c   1.000
_cell.angle_alpha   90.00
_cell.angle_beta   90.00
_cell.angle_gamma   90.00
#
_symmetry.space_group_name_H-M   'P 1'
#
loop_
_entity.id
_entity.type
_entity.pdbx_description
1 polymer ?
#
loop_
_entity_poly.entity_id
_entity_poly.type
_entity_poly.pdbx_seq_one_letter_code
_entity_poly.pdbx_strand_id
1 'polypeptide(L)'
;VSRFPPRAFFWLLSLLAASLLWFVSVQLSGREDAALLLLGAVAAVLLQELCRFACFKLLKKADEGLATLSEDGRSPISLRQMAYVSGLSFGIISGIFSIVNILADSSGPGTVGIHGDSPYYFITSAFLTMALVLLHTFWGVIFFDACERRHTGGLGLVVGGHLLASGLTFLNPWYEASLGPIFILTLCTGLWAFRTAGGSFRNILKCLSCKGGPGCHFWGLGGPELLGWLLLDGGHVPGGFHESPNDPHLQKCPFAPQVSRSPRAGSCSTRRCRCLPRSEGAVEFVSDQCSWGAFGV
;
A
#
# COMPACT_ATOMS: atom_id res chain seq x y z
N VAL A 1 -14.92 -5.88 7.89
CA VAL A 1 -14.98 -4.60 8.65
C VAL A 1 -13.63 -3.89 8.50
N SER A 2 -13.64 -2.76 7.75
CA SER A 2 -12.64 -1.67 7.67
C SER A 2 -11.13 -1.99 7.57
N ARG A 3 -10.64 -2.48 6.41
CA ARG A 3 -9.19 -2.62 6.14
C ARG A 3 -8.46 -1.34 5.68
N PHE A 4 -9.16 -0.22 5.48
CA PHE A 4 -8.62 1.05 4.95
C PHE A 4 -8.45 2.25 5.91
N PRO A 5 -9.24 2.46 6.98
CA PRO A 5 -9.28 3.76 7.66
C PRO A 5 -8.02 4.20 8.40
N PRO A 6 -7.18 3.34 9.03
CA PRO A 6 -6.12 3.88 9.88
C PRO A 6 -5.06 4.65 9.07
N ARG A 7 -4.81 4.28 7.82
CA ARG A 7 -3.77 4.90 6.99
C ARG A 7 -4.22 6.21 6.36
N ALA A 8 -5.48 6.30 5.95
CA ALA A 8 -6.07 7.57 5.51
C ALA A 8 -6.13 8.59 6.66
N PHE A 9 -6.39 8.12 7.89
CA PHE A 9 -6.34 8.95 9.09
C PHE A 9 -4.96 9.59 9.31
N PHE A 10 -3.86 8.83 9.18
CA PHE A 10 -2.52 9.40 9.32
C PHE A 10 -2.20 10.48 8.28
N TRP A 11 -2.70 10.32 7.05
CA TRP A 11 -2.55 11.36 6.03
C TRP A 11 -3.33 12.62 6.41
N LEU A 12 -4.59 12.49 6.85
CA LEU A 12 -5.40 13.63 7.31
C LEU A 12 -4.78 14.33 8.52
N LEU A 13 -4.26 13.56 9.48
CA LEU A 13 -3.55 14.10 10.64
C LEU A 13 -2.32 14.90 10.22
N SER A 14 -1.56 14.41 9.24
CA SER A 14 -0.41 15.14 8.69
C SER A 14 -0.83 16.45 8.03
N LEU A 15 -1.94 16.45 7.28
CA LEU A 15 -2.44 17.66 6.65
C LEU A 15 -2.97 18.66 7.68
N LEU A 16 -3.68 18.18 8.71
CA LEU A 16 -4.19 19.01 9.80
C LEU A 16 -3.03 19.73 10.50
N ALA A 17 -2.01 19.00 10.93
CA ALA A 17 -0.86 19.61 11.58
C ALA A 17 -0.08 20.54 10.64
N ALA A 18 0.02 20.24 9.34
CA ALA A 18 0.59 21.17 8.36
C ALA A 18 -0.24 22.46 8.21
N SER A 19 -1.57 22.35 8.19
CA SER A 19 -2.47 23.52 8.13
C SER A 19 -2.39 24.39 9.39
N LEU A 20 -2.22 23.79 10.57
CA LEU A 20 -2.00 24.53 11.82
C LEU A 20 -0.66 25.26 11.81
N LEU A 21 0.41 24.60 11.33
CA LEU A 21 1.72 25.23 11.17
C LEU A 21 1.65 26.41 10.20
N TRP A 22 0.98 26.24 9.05
CA TRP A 22 0.79 27.32 8.10
C TRP A 22 -0.03 28.48 8.70
N PHE A 23 -1.14 28.18 9.37
CA PHE A 23 -1.99 29.18 10.01
C PHE A 23 -1.22 30.01 11.04
N VAL A 24 -0.48 29.36 11.96
CA VAL A 24 0.35 30.07 12.94
C VAL A 24 1.42 30.91 12.24
N SER A 25 2.02 30.41 11.15
CA SER A 25 3.04 31.14 10.39
C SER A 25 2.50 32.42 9.74
N VAL A 26 1.27 32.37 9.20
CA VAL A 26 0.58 33.55 8.65
C VAL A 26 0.28 34.57 9.74
N GLN A 27 -0.27 34.12 10.88
CA GLN A 27 -0.60 35.00 12.00
C GLN A 27 0.62 35.72 12.58
N LEU A 28 1.77 35.04 12.65
CA LEU A 28 3.03 35.62 13.15
C LEU A 28 3.70 36.54 12.13
N SER A 29 3.60 36.22 10.83
CA SER A 29 4.25 37.00 9.78
C SER A 29 3.49 38.30 9.44
N GLY A 30 2.18 38.35 9.73
CA GLY A 30 1.34 39.52 9.44
C GLY A 30 1.16 39.82 7.95
N ARG A 31 1.58 38.91 7.07
CA ARG A 31 1.48 39.00 5.60
C ARG A 31 1.25 37.62 5.01
N GLU A 32 0.52 37.56 3.91
CA GLU A 32 0.36 36.36 3.09
C GLU A 32 1.18 36.56 1.81
N ASP A 33 2.33 35.90 1.71
CA ASP A 33 3.19 35.95 0.53
C ASP A 33 3.43 34.54 -0.06
N ALA A 34 3.88 34.51 -1.32
CA ALA A 34 4.15 33.26 -2.03
C ALA A 34 5.19 32.37 -1.31
N ALA A 35 6.10 32.99 -0.56
CA ALA A 35 7.11 32.27 0.22
C ALA A 35 6.50 31.45 1.36
N LEU A 36 5.50 31.99 2.08
CA LEU A 36 4.78 31.26 3.13
C LEU A 36 3.95 30.10 2.57
N LEU A 37 3.38 30.25 1.37
CA LEU A 37 2.69 29.14 0.70
C LEU A 37 3.66 28.01 0.32
N LEU A 38 4.83 28.35 -0.23
CA LEU A 38 5.87 27.37 -0.53
C LEU A 38 6.37 26.68 0.73
N LEU A 39 6.61 27.44 1.81
CA LEU A 39 7.01 26.89 3.11
C LEU A 39 5.94 25.94 3.66
N GLY A 40 4.66 26.35 3.58
CA GLY A 40 3.52 25.53 3.97
C GLY A 40 3.45 24.22 3.19
N ALA A 41 3.61 24.27 1.87
CA ALA A 41 3.62 23.07 1.03
C ALA A 41 4.80 22.14 1.35
N VAL A 42 6.00 22.68 1.54
CA VAL A 42 7.17 21.88 1.97
C VAL A 42 6.92 21.24 3.33
N ALA A 43 6.38 21.98 4.30
CA ALA A 43 6.03 21.45 5.61
C ALA A 43 4.98 20.34 5.51
N ALA A 44 3.95 20.52 4.67
CA ALA A 44 2.92 19.50 4.42
C ALA A 44 3.52 18.21 3.85
N VAL A 45 4.40 18.32 2.85
CA VAL A 45 5.07 17.15 2.24
C VAL A 45 5.94 16.42 3.27
N LEU A 46 6.77 17.14 4.02
CA LEU A 46 7.64 16.53 5.02
C LEU A 46 6.85 15.84 6.13
N LEU A 47 5.75 16.45 6.58
CA LEU A 47 4.89 15.87 7.60
C LEU A 47 4.12 14.65 7.08
N GLN A 48 3.69 14.65 5.81
CA GLN A 48 3.11 13.47 5.16
C GLN A 48 4.11 12.30 5.10
N GLU A 49 5.37 12.55 4.76
CA GLU A 49 6.43 11.53 4.76
C GLU A 49 6.75 11.02 6.17
N LEU A 50 6.74 11.90 7.18
CA LEU A 50 6.92 11.51 8.57
C LEU A 50 5.76 10.62 9.06
N CYS A 51 4.51 10.97 8.72
CA CYS A 51 3.36 10.14 9.03
C CYS A 51 3.39 8.81 8.27
N ARG A 52 3.93 8.75 7.05
CA ARG A 52 4.18 7.48 6.34
C ARG A 52 5.20 6.62 7.07
N PHE A 53 6.27 7.20 7.59
CA PHE A 53 7.23 6.49 8.43
C PHE A 53 6.60 5.95 9.72
N ALA A 54 5.78 6.76 10.39
CA ALA A 54 5.03 6.33 11.56
C ALA A 54 4.07 5.17 11.24
N CYS A 55 3.35 5.26 10.10
CA CYS A 55 2.51 4.16 9.60
C CYS A 55 3.33 2.88 9.43
N PHE A 56 4.48 2.95 8.74
CA PHE A 56 5.37 1.80 8.55
C PHE A 56 5.77 1.17 9.89
N LYS A 57 6.17 1.97 10.89
CA LYS A 57 6.57 1.47 12.21
C LYS A 57 5.42 0.79 12.95
N LEU A 58 4.23 1.38 12.95
CA LEU A 58 3.05 0.82 13.59
C LEU A 58 2.62 -0.48 12.92
N LEU A 59 2.62 -0.49 11.59
CA LEU A 59 2.28 -1.64 10.77
C LEU A 59 3.25 -2.80 10.96
N LYS A 60 4.55 -2.53 11.04
CA LYS A 60 5.57 -3.53 11.32
C LYS A 60 5.42 -4.12 12.73
N LYS A 61 5.19 -3.28 13.75
CA LYS A 61 4.92 -3.76 15.11
C LYS A 61 3.64 -4.59 15.19
N ALA A 62 2.60 -4.20 14.46
CA ALA A 62 1.36 -4.96 14.39
C ALA A 62 1.56 -6.31 13.70
N ASP A 63 2.37 -6.36 12.63
CA ASP A 63 2.71 -7.62 11.94
C ASP A 63 3.49 -8.57 12.85
N GLU A 64 4.52 -8.06 13.55
CA GLU A 64 5.30 -8.82 14.52
C GLU A 64 4.42 -9.36 15.67
N GLY A 65 3.53 -8.52 16.21
CA GLY A 65 2.60 -8.91 17.28
C GLY A 65 1.52 -9.89 16.82
N LEU A 66 1.09 -9.84 15.56
CA LEU A 66 0.16 -10.83 14.99
C LEU A 66 0.85 -12.15 14.68
N ALA A 67 2.11 -12.11 14.24
CA ALA A 67 2.88 -13.31 13.96
C ALA A 67 3.17 -14.14 15.21
N THR A 68 3.39 -13.49 16.37
CA THR A 68 3.57 -14.19 17.65
C THR A 68 2.29 -14.81 18.20
N LEU A 69 1.12 -14.29 17.82
CA LEU A 69 -0.19 -14.80 18.24
C LEU A 69 -0.77 -15.85 17.28
N SER A 70 -0.19 -16.00 16.08
CA SER A 70 -0.65 -16.97 15.09
C SER A 70 -0.10 -18.36 15.39
N GLU A 71 -0.97 -19.38 15.45
CA GLU A 71 -0.57 -20.78 15.68
C GLU A 71 0.43 -21.31 14.65
N ASP A 72 0.42 -20.78 13.42
CA ASP A 72 1.33 -21.18 12.35
C ASP A 72 2.64 -20.37 12.32
N GLY A 73 2.80 -19.36 13.18
CA GLY A 73 3.95 -18.44 13.20
C GLY A 73 4.17 -17.66 11.89
N ARG A 74 3.20 -17.69 10.97
CA ARG A 74 3.21 -16.95 9.70
C ARG A 74 2.30 -15.73 9.80
N SER A 75 2.81 -14.57 9.40
CA SER A 75 1.97 -13.39 9.33
C SER A 75 0.86 -13.56 8.27
N PRO A 76 -0.38 -13.14 8.57
CA PRO A 76 -1.51 -13.30 7.66
C PRO A 76 -1.44 -12.39 6.43
N ILE A 77 -0.57 -11.37 6.42
CA ILE A 77 -0.43 -10.39 5.35
C ILE A 77 1.06 -10.18 5.03
N SER A 78 1.40 -10.15 3.73
CA SER A 78 2.75 -9.79 3.31
C SER A 78 3.02 -8.28 3.48
N LEU A 79 4.20 -7.93 3.93
CA LEU A 79 4.63 -6.53 4.07
C LEU A 79 4.51 -5.74 2.75
N ARG A 80 4.71 -6.39 1.61
CA ARG A 80 4.54 -5.78 0.27
C ARG A 80 3.10 -5.38 -0.01
N GLN A 81 2.14 -6.24 0.34
CA GLN A 81 0.72 -5.92 0.21
C GLN A 81 0.34 -4.78 1.14
N MET A 82 0.88 -4.78 2.35
CA MET A 82 0.67 -3.70 3.32
C MET A 82 1.24 -2.36 2.82
N ALA A 83 2.42 -2.36 2.22
CA ALA A 83 3.04 -1.19 1.59
C ALA A 83 2.18 -0.63 0.44
N TYR A 84 1.72 -1.49 -0.46
CA TYR A 84 0.84 -1.12 -1.57
C TYR A 84 -0.46 -0.50 -1.08
N VAL A 85 -1.16 -1.17 -0.16
CA VAL A 85 -2.43 -0.67 0.38
C VAL A 85 -2.20 0.63 1.17
N SER A 86 -1.06 0.78 1.84
CA SER A 86 -0.69 2.02 2.52
C SER A 86 -0.52 3.19 1.56
N GLY A 87 0.30 3.02 0.52
CA GLY A 87 0.49 4.04 -0.51
C GLY A 87 -0.81 4.42 -1.22
N LEU A 88 -1.62 3.41 -1.59
CA LEU A 88 -2.93 3.63 -2.20
C LEU A 88 -3.88 4.40 -1.27
N SER A 89 -3.87 4.10 0.04
CA SER A 89 -4.73 4.83 1.00
C SER A 89 -4.36 6.31 1.07
N PHE A 90 -3.05 6.62 1.08
CA PHE A 90 -2.55 8.00 1.04
C PHE A 90 -2.92 8.69 -0.28
N GLY A 91 -2.78 7.98 -1.40
CA GLY A 91 -3.13 8.50 -2.72
C GLY A 91 -4.61 8.84 -2.85
N ILE A 92 -5.51 7.95 -2.46
CA ILE A 92 -6.96 8.16 -2.56
C ILE A 92 -7.39 9.37 -1.73
N ILE A 93 -6.98 9.46 -0.46
CA ILE A 93 -7.42 10.56 0.41
C ILE A 93 -6.82 11.91 -0.03
N SER A 94 -5.57 11.92 -0.49
CA SER A 94 -4.94 13.09 -1.12
C SER A 94 -5.69 13.51 -2.38
N GLY A 95 -6.02 12.56 -3.24
CA GLY A 95 -6.75 12.78 -4.47
C GLY A 95 -8.15 13.36 -4.22
N ILE A 96 -8.90 12.78 -3.28
CA ILE A 96 -10.20 13.30 -2.85
C ILE A 96 -10.06 14.75 -2.38
N PHE A 97 -9.10 15.05 -1.49
CA PHE A 97 -8.89 16.41 -1.01
C PHE A 97 -8.54 17.40 -2.14
N SER A 98 -7.82 16.94 -3.18
CA SER A 98 -7.43 17.77 -4.31
C SER A 98 -8.56 18.07 -5.30
N ILE A 99 -9.53 17.14 -5.47
CA ILE A 99 -10.47 17.21 -6.60
C ILE A 99 -11.94 17.37 -6.19
N VAL A 100 -12.34 17.10 -4.95
CA VAL A 100 -13.78 17.02 -4.60
C VAL A 100 -14.53 18.33 -4.90
N ASN A 101 -13.91 19.48 -4.59
CA ASN A 101 -14.51 20.79 -4.83
C ASN A 101 -14.53 21.12 -6.33
N ILE A 102 -13.42 20.87 -7.02
CA ILE A 102 -13.31 21.07 -8.48
C ILE A 102 -14.33 20.21 -9.23
N LEU A 103 -14.53 18.97 -8.78
CA LEU A 103 -15.48 18.04 -9.37
C LEU A 103 -16.92 18.52 -9.16
N ALA A 104 -17.25 19.06 -7.99
CA ALA A 104 -18.55 19.65 -7.73
C ALA A 104 -18.83 20.82 -8.69
N ASP A 105 -17.84 21.70 -8.90
CA ASP A 105 -17.98 22.85 -9.81
C ASP A 105 -18.12 22.43 -11.29
N SER A 106 -17.49 21.32 -11.68
CA SER A 106 -17.55 20.79 -13.05
C SER A 106 -18.92 20.22 -13.45
N SER A 107 -19.84 20.01 -12.49
CA SER A 107 -21.18 19.50 -12.75
C SER A 107 -22.11 20.53 -13.41
N GLY A 108 -21.76 21.81 -13.31
CA GLY A 108 -22.49 22.89 -13.98
C GLY A 108 -22.27 22.90 -15.50
N PRO A 109 -23.13 23.59 -16.27
CA PRO A 109 -22.99 23.71 -17.73
C PRO A 109 -21.83 24.63 -18.16
N GLY A 110 -21.19 25.33 -17.22
CA GLY A 110 -20.10 26.27 -17.49
C GLY A 110 -18.73 25.60 -17.41
N THR A 111 -17.77 26.11 -18.19
CA THR A 111 -16.35 25.77 -18.05
C THR A 111 -15.55 26.96 -17.52
N VAL A 112 -14.38 26.69 -16.97
CA VAL A 112 -13.43 27.71 -16.52
C VAL A 112 -12.93 28.52 -17.73
N GLY A 113 -12.72 29.83 -17.56
CA GLY A 113 -12.09 30.67 -18.60
C GLY A 113 -12.71 32.04 -18.85
N ILE A 114 -13.78 32.44 -18.17
CA ILE A 114 -14.38 33.78 -18.34
C ILE A 114 -13.39 34.91 -17.98
N HIS A 115 -12.45 34.64 -17.06
CA HIS A 115 -11.39 35.56 -16.65
C HIS A 115 -10.04 35.31 -17.35
N GLY A 116 -10.02 34.55 -18.47
CA GLY A 116 -8.80 34.26 -19.22
C GLY A 116 -8.04 32.99 -18.77
N ASP A 117 -8.61 32.22 -17.86
CA ASP A 117 -8.10 30.90 -17.46
C ASP A 117 -8.30 29.84 -18.57
N SER A 118 -7.57 28.73 -18.46
CA SER A 118 -7.66 27.65 -19.45
C SER A 118 -8.98 26.87 -19.35
N PRO A 119 -9.67 26.58 -20.48
CA PRO A 119 -10.84 25.71 -20.49
C PRO A 119 -10.49 24.24 -20.16
N TYR A 120 -9.21 23.88 -20.17
CA TYR A 120 -8.73 22.54 -19.83
C TYR A 120 -8.54 22.32 -18.33
N TYR A 121 -8.89 23.29 -17.48
CA TYR A 121 -8.68 23.22 -16.03
C TYR A 121 -9.20 21.93 -15.39
N PHE A 122 -10.44 21.52 -15.70
CA PHE A 122 -11.04 20.32 -15.13
C PHE A 122 -10.32 19.04 -15.54
N ILE A 123 -10.01 18.89 -16.84
CA ILE A 123 -9.35 17.69 -17.35
C ILE A 123 -7.91 17.59 -16.85
N THR A 124 -7.18 18.72 -16.80
CA THR A 124 -5.83 18.76 -16.24
C THR A 124 -5.84 18.40 -14.75
N SER A 125 -6.80 18.92 -13.98
CA SER A 125 -6.96 18.58 -12.57
C SER A 125 -7.23 17.08 -12.38
N ALA A 126 -8.07 16.47 -13.21
CA ALA A 126 -8.34 15.03 -13.16
C ALA A 126 -7.08 14.18 -13.43
N PHE A 127 -6.30 14.52 -14.46
CA PHE A 127 -5.06 13.82 -14.78
C PHE A 127 -3.98 14.03 -13.72
N LEU A 128 -3.88 15.24 -13.16
CA LEU A 128 -2.97 15.54 -12.06
C LEU A 128 -3.33 14.71 -10.82
N THR A 129 -4.60 14.67 -10.42
CA THR A 129 -5.07 13.86 -9.30
C THR A 129 -4.80 12.37 -9.52
N MET A 130 -5.03 11.85 -10.74
CA MET A 130 -4.69 10.47 -11.09
C MET A 130 -3.19 10.19 -10.90
N ALA A 131 -2.33 11.09 -11.40
CA ALA A 131 -0.88 10.97 -11.26
C ALA A 131 -0.46 11.00 -9.78
N LEU A 132 -1.02 11.88 -8.96
CA LEU A 132 -0.74 11.94 -7.51
C LEU A 132 -1.17 10.67 -6.77
N VAL A 133 -2.34 10.10 -7.10
CA VAL A 133 -2.80 8.82 -6.53
C VAL A 133 -1.82 7.69 -6.87
N LEU A 134 -1.37 7.62 -8.12
CA LEU A 134 -0.39 6.62 -8.57
C LEU A 134 0.97 6.83 -7.91
N LEU A 135 1.46 8.07 -7.86
CA LEU A 135 2.73 8.42 -7.20
C LEU A 135 2.71 8.03 -5.73
N HIS A 136 1.68 8.37 -4.97
CA HIS A 136 1.55 7.93 -3.57
C HIS A 136 1.56 6.41 -3.41
N THR A 137 0.94 5.69 -4.36
CA THR A 137 0.96 4.23 -4.37
C THR A 137 2.37 3.70 -4.60
N PHE A 138 3.09 4.22 -5.60
CA PHE A 138 4.46 3.81 -5.92
C PHE A 138 5.46 4.20 -4.82
N TRP A 139 5.37 5.42 -4.31
CA TRP A 139 6.16 5.89 -3.16
C TRP A 139 5.92 5.01 -1.94
N GLY A 140 4.68 4.60 -1.64
CA GLY A 140 4.40 3.67 -0.54
C GLY A 140 5.17 2.35 -0.67
N VAL A 141 5.17 1.75 -1.86
CA VAL A 141 5.91 0.50 -2.13
C VAL A 141 7.42 0.69 -1.99
N ILE A 142 7.98 1.74 -2.60
CA ILE A 142 9.41 2.04 -2.56
C ILE A 142 9.86 2.40 -1.14
N PHE A 143 9.07 3.19 -0.43
CA PHE A 143 9.36 3.64 0.94
C PHE A 143 9.46 2.47 1.92
N PHE A 144 8.50 1.55 1.90
CA PHE A 144 8.49 0.40 2.80
C PHE A 144 9.68 -0.53 2.52
N ASP A 145 9.98 -0.81 1.24
CA ASP A 145 11.16 -1.61 0.87
C ASP A 145 12.47 -0.92 1.25
N ALA A 146 12.56 0.41 1.08
CA ALA A 146 13.72 1.19 1.47
C ALA A 146 13.93 1.19 3.00
N CYS A 147 12.85 1.26 3.80
CA CYS A 147 12.93 1.12 5.25
C CYS A 147 13.39 -0.28 5.68
N GLU A 148 12.87 -1.33 5.04
CA GLU A 148 13.26 -2.72 5.31
C GLU A 148 14.74 -2.98 5.00
N ARG A 149 15.20 -2.55 3.83
CA ARG A 149 16.59 -2.76 3.37
C ARG A 149 17.57 -1.70 3.88
N ARG A 150 17.10 -0.74 4.70
CA ARG A 150 17.84 0.46 5.11
C ARG A 150 18.51 1.20 3.95
N HIS A 151 17.85 1.22 2.79
CA HIS A 151 18.35 1.85 1.58
C HIS A 151 18.00 3.35 1.55
N THR A 152 18.91 4.18 2.06
CA THR A 152 18.72 5.63 2.20
C THR A 152 18.45 6.34 0.87
N GLY A 153 19.04 5.87 -0.24
CA GLY A 153 18.78 6.43 -1.57
C GLY A 153 17.31 6.31 -2.00
N GLY A 154 16.63 5.23 -1.61
CA GLY A 154 15.20 5.02 -1.93
C GLY A 154 14.30 5.95 -1.12
N LEU A 155 14.64 6.18 0.15
CA LEU A 155 13.97 7.15 1.01
C LEU A 155 14.14 8.58 0.49
N GLY A 156 15.38 8.97 0.14
CA GLY A 156 15.68 10.27 -0.45
C GLY A 156 14.93 10.51 -1.77
N LEU A 157 14.83 9.48 -2.62
CA LEU A 157 14.08 9.55 -3.88
C LEU A 157 12.58 9.74 -3.64
N VAL A 158 11.99 9.08 -2.64
CA VAL A 158 10.56 9.26 -2.32
C VAL A 158 10.29 10.68 -1.83
N VAL A 159 11.06 11.17 -0.84
CA VAL A 159 10.87 12.51 -0.29
C VAL A 159 11.16 13.58 -1.35
N GLY A 160 12.27 13.46 -2.07
CA GLY A 160 12.64 14.39 -3.15
C GLY A 160 11.67 14.35 -4.32
N GLY A 161 11.18 13.16 -4.70
CA GLY A 161 10.16 13.00 -5.73
C GLY A 161 8.82 13.62 -5.32
N HIS A 162 8.44 13.52 -4.05
CA HIS A 162 7.22 14.16 -3.54
C HIS A 162 7.35 15.69 -3.53
N LEU A 163 8.48 16.23 -3.05
CA LEU A 163 8.77 17.66 -3.11
C LEU A 163 8.82 18.17 -4.56
N LEU A 164 9.40 17.40 -5.48
CA LEU A 164 9.44 17.74 -6.90
C LEU A 164 8.03 17.77 -7.49
N ALA A 165 7.20 16.75 -7.25
CA ALA A 165 5.82 16.72 -7.72
C ALA A 165 5.02 17.93 -7.21
N SER A 166 5.12 18.25 -5.91
CA SER A 166 4.49 19.44 -5.34
C SER A 166 5.04 20.72 -5.94
N GLY A 167 6.36 20.84 -6.12
CA GLY A 167 6.99 21.99 -6.79
C GLY A 167 6.51 22.20 -8.22
N LEU A 168 6.37 21.12 -9.00
CA LEU A 168 5.86 21.16 -10.36
C LEU A 168 4.41 21.65 -10.41
N THR A 169 3.59 21.40 -9.37
CA THR A 169 2.22 21.93 -9.34
C THR A 169 2.15 23.45 -9.17
N PHE A 170 3.18 24.09 -8.60
CA PHE A 170 3.26 25.56 -8.54
C PHE A 170 3.52 26.22 -9.90
N LEU A 171 3.92 25.46 -10.92
CA LEU A 171 4.10 25.97 -12.29
C LEU A 171 2.78 26.08 -13.06
N ASN A 172 1.66 25.59 -12.51
CA ASN A 172 0.33 25.80 -13.05
C ASN A 172 0.04 27.32 -13.07
N PRO A 173 -0.33 27.96 -14.21
CA PRO A 173 -1.05 27.47 -15.40
C PRO A 173 -0.21 26.91 -16.56
N TRP A 174 1.12 26.84 -16.46
CA TRP A 174 1.97 26.27 -17.52
C TRP A 174 1.92 24.74 -17.50
N TYR A 175 0.82 24.18 -18.02
CA TYR A 175 0.55 22.74 -17.97
C TYR A 175 1.66 21.88 -18.61
N GLU A 176 2.29 22.34 -19.69
CA GLU A 176 3.40 21.62 -20.34
C GLU A 176 4.61 21.45 -19.40
N ALA A 177 4.89 22.47 -18.57
CA ALA A 177 5.99 22.46 -17.61
C ALA A 177 5.64 21.76 -16.29
N SER A 178 4.34 21.49 -16.06
CA SER A 178 3.84 20.87 -14.83
C SER A 178 3.42 19.41 -15.08
N LEU A 179 2.38 19.21 -15.88
CA LEU A 179 1.72 17.92 -16.08
C LEU A 179 2.62 16.91 -16.78
N GLY A 180 3.30 17.32 -17.85
CA GLY A 180 4.24 16.46 -18.59
C GLY A 180 5.32 15.86 -17.69
N PRO A 181 6.11 16.68 -16.97
CA PRO A 181 7.10 16.20 -16.02
C PRO A 181 6.53 15.33 -14.89
N ILE A 182 5.33 15.63 -14.37
CA ILE A 182 4.67 14.80 -13.34
C ILE A 182 4.34 13.40 -13.88
N PHE A 183 3.87 13.28 -15.13
CA PHE A 183 3.64 11.96 -15.73
C PHE A 183 4.93 11.20 -15.97
N ILE A 184 6.00 11.87 -16.42
CA ILE A 184 7.32 11.24 -16.57
C ILE A 184 7.80 10.71 -15.21
N LEU A 185 7.70 11.53 -14.15
CA LEU A 185 8.01 11.12 -12.78
C LEU A 185 7.17 9.91 -12.34
N THR A 186 5.87 9.91 -12.67
CA THR A 186 4.94 8.81 -12.35
C THR A 186 5.34 7.51 -13.05
N LEU A 187 5.72 7.57 -14.33
CA LEU A 187 6.16 6.39 -15.09
C LEU A 187 7.51 5.86 -14.58
N CYS A 188 8.47 6.74 -14.31
CA CYS A 188 9.79 6.37 -13.78
C CYS A 188 9.67 5.73 -12.39
N THR A 189 8.89 6.33 -11.49
CA THR A 189 8.65 5.79 -10.14
C THR A 189 7.82 4.51 -10.18
N GLY A 190 6.84 4.39 -11.08
CA GLY A 190 6.08 3.16 -11.31
C GLY A 190 6.95 2.00 -11.79
N LEU A 191 7.87 2.26 -12.73
CA LEU A 191 8.84 1.26 -13.18
C LEU A 191 9.76 0.83 -12.03
N TRP A 192 10.21 1.77 -11.21
CA TRP A 192 11.01 1.46 -10.02
C TRP A 192 10.22 0.59 -9.04
N ALA A 193 8.99 0.98 -8.69
CA ALA A 193 8.12 0.24 -7.78
C ALA A 193 7.85 -1.18 -8.30
N PHE A 194 7.66 -1.36 -9.61
CA PHE A 194 7.52 -2.68 -10.24
C PHE A 194 8.77 -3.55 -10.03
N ARG A 195 9.98 -2.99 -10.22
CA ARG A 195 11.24 -3.70 -9.94
C ARG A 195 11.39 -4.02 -8.46
N THR A 196 11.06 -3.08 -7.57
CA THR A 196 11.06 -3.28 -6.11
C THR A 196 10.16 -4.42 -5.67
N ALA A 197 8.98 -4.57 -6.31
CA ALA A 197 8.05 -5.66 -6.04
C ALA A 197 8.52 -7.04 -6.58
N GLY A 198 9.64 -7.11 -7.30
CA GLY A 198 10.18 -8.34 -7.92
C GLY A 198 9.77 -8.54 -9.38
N GLY A 199 9.24 -7.51 -10.02
CA GLY A 199 8.90 -7.51 -11.44
C GLY A 199 10.13 -7.53 -12.35
N SER A 200 10.01 -8.20 -13.50
CA SER A 200 11.02 -8.25 -14.56
C SER A 200 10.33 -8.42 -15.93
N PHE A 201 11.01 -8.06 -17.01
CA PHE A 201 10.53 -8.30 -18.39
C PHE A 201 10.16 -9.78 -18.61
N ARG A 202 10.89 -10.70 -17.98
CA ARG A 202 10.56 -12.13 -18.03
C ARG A 202 9.23 -12.47 -17.38
N ASN A 203 8.82 -11.74 -16.33
CA ASN A 203 7.52 -11.93 -15.68
C ASN A 203 6.38 -11.43 -16.59
N ILE A 204 6.60 -10.32 -17.30
CA ILE A 204 5.66 -9.79 -18.28
C ILE A 204 5.49 -10.79 -19.44
N LEU A 205 6.60 -11.28 -20.00
CA LEU A 205 6.57 -12.24 -21.10
C LEU A 205 5.87 -13.54 -20.69
N LYS A 206 6.10 -14.04 -19.47
CA LYS A 206 5.39 -15.20 -18.93
C LYS A 206 3.89 -14.94 -18.79
N CYS A 207 3.48 -13.77 -18.30
CA CYS A 207 2.07 -13.40 -18.18
C CYS A 207 1.38 -13.35 -19.56
N LEU A 208 2.06 -12.77 -20.56
CA LEU A 208 1.57 -12.73 -21.94
C LEU A 208 1.51 -14.13 -22.58
N SER A 209 2.50 -14.99 -22.28
CA SER A 209 2.57 -16.36 -22.82
C SER A 209 1.52 -17.29 -22.21
N CYS A 210 1.17 -17.12 -20.93
CA CYS A 210 0.09 -17.89 -20.28
C CYS A 210 -1.30 -17.59 -20.85
N LYS A 211 -1.48 -16.45 -21.53
CA LYS A 211 -2.74 -16.09 -22.19
C LYS A 211 -2.92 -16.75 -23.58
N GLY A 212 -1.91 -17.48 -24.06
CA GLY A 212 -1.91 -18.16 -25.37
C GLY A 212 -2.09 -19.68 -25.34
N GLY A 213 -2.35 -20.29 -24.19
CA GLY A 213 -2.58 -21.74 -24.08
C GLY A 213 -4.06 -22.12 -24.20
N PRO A 214 -4.45 -23.11 -25.02
CA PRO A 214 -5.81 -23.65 -25.02
C PRO A 214 -6.02 -24.42 -23.70
N GLY A 215 -6.64 -23.77 -22.72
CA GLY A 215 -6.91 -24.36 -21.40
C GLY A 215 -7.14 -23.36 -20.25
N CYS A 216 -6.93 -22.06 -20.45
CA CYS A 216 -7.31 -21.07 -19.47
C CYS A 216 -8.82 -20.81 -19.53
N HIS A 217 -9.59 -21.54 -18.72
CA HIS A 217 -10.93 -21.12 -18.35
C HIS A 217 -10.87 -19.70 -17.80
N PHE A 218 -11.42 -18.79 -18.59
CA PHE A 218 -11.67 -17.41 -18.28
C PHE A 218 -12.54 -17.36 -17.03
N TRP A 219 -11.92 -17.10 -15.87
CA TRP A 219 -12.67 -16.52 -14.75
C TRP A 219 -13.18 -15.19 -15.25
N GLY A 220 -14.47 -15.18 -15.59
CA GLY A 220 -15.20 -14.02 -16.05
C GLY A 220 -14.92 -12.85 -15.13
N LEU A 221 -14.24 -11.85 -15.68
CA LEU A 221 -14.40 -10.48 -15.23
C LEU A 221 -15.89 -10.21 -15.23
N GLY A 222 -16.46 -10.05 -14.03
CA GLY A 222 -17.86 -9.78 -13.82
C GLY A 222 -18.32 -8.60 -14.66
N GLY A 223 -19.11 -8.91 -15.69
CA GLY A 223 -20.15 -8.03 -16.20
C GLY A 223 -21.29 -7.89 -15.17
N PRO A 224 -22.36 -7.16 -15.51
CA PRO A 224 -23.08 -6.18 -14.67
C PRO A 224 -23.99 -6.73 -13.57
N GLU A 225 -23.61 -7.84 -12.92
CA GLU A 225 -24.36 -8.43 -11.80
C GLU A 225 -24.18 -7.63 -10.50
N LEU A 226 -23.06 -6.89 -10.33
CA LEU A 226 -22.80 -6.05 -9.15
C LEU A 226 -23.68 -4.79 -9.06
N LEU A 227 -24.38 -4.42 -10.14
CA LEU A 227 -25.34 -3.31 -10.14
C LEU A 227 -26.77 -3.76 -9.73
N GLY A 228 -27.07 -5.05 -9.78
CA GLY A 228 -28.36 -5.62 -9.37
C GLY A 228 -28.48 -5.84 -7.86
N TRP A 229 -27.37 -6.11 -7.17
CA TRP A 229 -27.34 -6.40 -5.73
C TRP A 229 -27.41 -5.17 -4.82
N LEU A 230 -27.34 -3.96 -5.39
CA LEU A 230 -27.36 -2.69 -4.63
C LEU A 230 -28.70 -1.95 -4.69
N LEU A 231 -29.71 -2.46 -5.42
CA LEU A 231 -30.98 -1.75 -5.63
C LEU A 231 -32.27 -2.53 -5.36
N LEU A 232 -32.22 -3.78 -4.87
CA LEU A 232 -33.45 -4.49 -4.46
C LEU A 232 -33.26 -5.19 -3.11
N ASP A 233 -33.87 -4.54 -2.12
CA ASP A 233 -34.54 -5.00 -0.89
C ASP A 233 -34.25 -6.39 -0.28
N GLY A 234 -34.21 -6.38 1.07
CA GLY A 234 -34.99 -7.34 1.86
C GLY A 234 -34.48 -8.77 2.01
N GLY A 235 -33.67 -8.98 3.06
CA GLY A 235 -33.49 -10.22 3.85
C GLY A 235 -34.04 -11.56 3.34
N HIS A 236 -33.13 -12.46 2.95
CA HIS A 236 -33.27 -13.89 3.23
C HIS A 236 -31.91 -14.60 3.14
N VAL A 237 -31.53 -15.34 4.18
CA VAL A 237 -30.37 -16.23 4.19
C VAL A 237 -30.89 -17.65 3.93
N PRO A 238 -30.49 -18.34 2.85
CA PRO A 238 -30.73 -19.77 2.74
C PRO A 238 -29.60 -20.51 3.47
N GLY A 239 -29.97 -21.15 4.58
CA GLY A 239 -29.16 -22.18 5.22
C GLY A 239 -29.24 -23.50 4.46
N GLY A 240 -28.26 -24.37 4.73
CA GLY A 240 -28.31 -25.79 4.39
C GLY A 240 -27.21 -26.23 3.42
N PHE A 241 -26.04 -26.59 3.94
CA PHE A 241 -25.15 -27.53 3.25
C PHE A 241 -25.62 -28.95 3.60
N HIS A 242 -26.21 -29.61 2.62
CA HIS A 242 -26.55 -31.02 2.65
C HIS A 242 -25.27 -31.83 2.43
N GLU A 243 -24.94 -32.70 3.39
CA GLU A 243 -23.95 -33.76 3.23
C GLU A 243 -24.57 -34.91 2.41
N SER A 244 -23.91 -35.35 1.34
CA SER A 244 -24.07 -36.72 0.86
C SER A 244 -22.84 -37.21 0.08
N PRO A 245 -22.49 -38.51 0.19
CA PRO A 245 -21.16 -39.03 -0.10
C PRO A 245 -21.08 -39.80 -1.45
N ASN A 246 -19.83 -40.09 -1.84
CA ASN A 246 -19.39 -41.01 -2.91
C ASN A 246 -19.37 -40.50 -4.36
N ASP A 247 -18.17 -40.17 -4.84
CA ASP A 247 -17.76 -40.48 -6.22
C ASP A 247 -16.23 -40.79 -6.26
N PRO A 248 -15.79 -42.00 -6.66
CA PRO A 248 -14.40 -42.42 -6.58
C PRO A 248 -13.69 -42.33 -7.94
N HIS A 249 -13.36 -41.14 -8.44
CA HIS A 249 -12.47 -41.00 -9.60
C HIS A 249 -11.76 -39.64 -9.63
N LEU A 250 -10.49 -39.58 -9.19
CA LEU A 250 -9.34 -39.05 -9.94
C LEU A 250 -8.10 -38.82 -9.04
N GLN A 251 -7.11 -39.67 -9.28
CA GLN A 251 -5.72 -39.28 -9.61
C GLN A 251 -4.88 -38.51 -8.57
N LYS A 252 -4.08 -39.31 -7.85
CA LYS A 252 -2.88 -38.94 -7.08
C LYS A 252 -1.90 -38.11 -7.92
N CYS A 253 -1.57 -36.89 -7.45
CA CYS A 253 -0.35 -36.20 -7.85
C CYS A 253 0.86 -36.74 -7.05
N PRO A 254 2.04 -36.94 -7.69
CA PRO A 254 3.20 -37.54 -7.03
C PRO A 254 4.01 -36.46 -6.30
N PHE A 255 4.47 -36.79 -5.09
CA PHE A 255 5.72 -36.36 -4.41
C PHE A 255 5.52 -36.36 -2.90
N ALA A 256 5.42 -37.56 -2.33
CA ALA A 256 5.74 -37.84 -0.93
C ALA A 256 6.56 -39.13 -0.90
N PRO A 257 7.75 -39.17 -0.28
CA PRO A 257 8.59 -40.36 -0.28
C PRO A 257 8.04 -41.40 0.70
N GLN A 258 7.67 -42.56 0.16
CA GLN A 258 7.28 -43.76 0.90
C GLN A 258 8.51 -44.52 1.39
N VAL A 259 8.49 -44.92 2.66
CA VAL A 259 9.47 -45.80 3.30
C VAL A 259 9.06 -47.25 3.05
N SER A 260 9.92 -48.04 2.40
CA SER A 260 9.82 -49.51 2.36
C SER A 260 11.21 -50.16 2.40
N ARG A 261 11.44 -51.05 3.37
CA ARG A 261 12.63 -51.91 3.55
C ARG A 261 12.62 -53.04 2.49
N SER A 262 13.67 -53.36 1.73
CA SER A 262 14.79 -54.32 2.02
C SER A 262 15.15 -55.05 0.68
N PRO A 263 16.26 -55.81 0.47
CA PRO A 263 17.65 -55.76 0.95
C PRO A 263 18.73 -55.75 -0.19
N ARG A 264 19.99 -55.53 0.23
CA ARG A 264 21.30 -55.96 -0.36
C ARG A 264 22.21 -54.86 -0.95
N ALA A 265 23.32 -54.73 -0.21
CA ALA A 265 24.72 -54.58 -0.64
C ALA A 265 25.18 -53.27 -1.30
N GLY A 266 26.06 -52.55 -0.59
CA GLY A 266 26.94 -51.53 -1.18
C GLY A 266 27.32 -50.39 -0.24
N SER A 267 28.32 -50.65 0.62
CA SER A 267 29.26 -49.71 1.25
C SER A 267 29.11 -48.19 0.98
N CYS A 268 28.96 -47.36 2.02
CA CYS A 268 30.08 -46.58 2.62
C CYS A 268 29.60 -45.32 3.41
N SER A 269 30.18 -45.15 4.61
CA SER A 269 30.42 -43.91 5.38
C SER A 269 29.27 -43.16 6.09
N THR A 270 29.01 -43.60 7.33
CA THR A 270 28.88 -42.82 8.57
C THR A 270 28.96 -41.28 8.53
N ARG A 271 27.92 -40.60 9.07
CA ARG A 271 28.02 -39.58 10.15
C ARG A 271 26.67 -39.46 10.88
N ARG A 272 26.73 -39.57 12.22
CA ARG A 272 25.62 -39.53 13.19
C ARG A 272 24.98 -38.14 13.26
N CYS A 273 23.64 -38.07 13.21
CA CYS A 273 22.86 -37.07 13.93
C CYS A 273 22.04 -37.78 15.00
N ARG A 274 22.26 -37.41 16.26
CA ARG A 274 21.67 -38.02 17.46
C ARG A 274 20.46 -37.17 17.86
N CYS A 275 19.26 -37.77 17.86
CA CYS A 275 18.07 -37.20 18.49
C CYS A 275 18.17 -37.42 20.01
N LEU A 276 17.97 -36.37 20.80
CA LEU A 276 17.80 -36.45 22.26
C LEU A 276 16.31 -36.32 22.61
N PRO A 277 15.80 -37.09 23.59
CA PRO A 277 14.40 -37.05 23.98
C PRO A 277 14.08 -35.94 24.98
N ARG A 278 12.79 -35.60 24.97
CA ARG A 278 12.03 -34.70 25.85
C ARG A 278 12.02 -35.25 27.28
N SER A 279 12.32 -34.43 28.28
CA SER A 279 12.04 -34.72 29.70
C SER A 279 11.46 -33.49 30.41
N GLU A 280 10.43 -33.77 31.20
CA GLU A 280 9.67 -32.86 32.07
C GLU A 280 10.51 -32.30 33.24
N GLY A 281 10.04 -31.21 33.86
CA GLY A 281 10.48 -30.80 35.21
C GLY A 281 10.63 -29.29 35.40
N ALA A 282 9.72 -28.70 36.17
CA ALA A 282 9.71 -27.31 36.62
C ALA A 282 10.79 -27.00 37.67
N VAL A 283 11.09 -25.69 37.91
CA VAL A 283 11.01 -24.98 39.21
C VAL A 283 11.79 -23.62 39.19
N GLU A 284 11.10 -22.60 39.70
CA GLU A 284 11.51 -21.31 40.35
C GLU A 284 12.10 -20.07 39.62
N PHE A 285 11.25 -19.03 39.58
CA PHE A 285 11.40 -17.63 40.04
C PHE A 285 12.77 -17.11 40.52
N VAL A 286 13.18 -15.95 39.97
CA VAL A 286 13.55 -14.74 40.76
C VAL A 286 13.14 -13.47 39.98
N SER A 287 12.54 -12.57 40.75
CA SER A 287 12.03 -11.22 40.47
C SER A 287 13.11 -10.22 40.05
N ASP A 288 12.78 -9.23 39.19
CA ASP A 288 13.00 -7.83 39.56
C ASP A 288 12.17 -6.83 38.73
N GLN A 289 11.61 -5.88 39.47
CA GLN A 289 10.72 -4.79 39.08
C GLN A 289 11.48 -3.66 38.39
N CYS A 290 10.84 -2.98 37.44
CA CYS A 290 10.89 -1.51 37.37
C CYS A 290 9.68 -0.96 36.63
N SER A 291 8.78 -0.37 37.42
CA SER A 291 7.67 0.49 37.04
C SER A 291 8.19 1.91 36.78
N TRP A 292 7.69 2.56 35.73
CA TRP A 292 7.58 4.02 35.68
C TRP A 292 6.23 4.38 35.06
N GLY A 293 5.40 5.02 35.89
CA GLY A 293 4.09 5.53 35.51
C GLY A 293 4.12 6.97 34.98
N ALA A 294 3.00 7.28 34.32
CA ALA A 294 2.28 8.56 34.26
C ALA A 294 3.05 9.87 33.97
N PHE A 295 2.64 10.57 32.91
CA PHE A 295 2.17 11.95 33.01
C PHE A 295 1.22 12.25 31.83
N GLY A 296 0.04 12.77 32.17
CA GLY A 296 -0.86 13.44 31.24
C GLY A 296 -0.65 14.95 31.26
N VAL A 297 -1.02 15.59 30.15
CA VAL A 297 -1.66 16.91 30.01
C VAL A 297 -2.60 16.79 28.82
#